data_AF-A0A1M3GUS4-F1
#
_entry.id   AF-A0A1M3GUS4-F1
#
_cell.length_a   1.000
_cell.length_b   1.000
_cell.length_c   1.000
_cell.angle_alpha   90.00
_cell.angle_beta   90.00
_cell.angle_gamma   90.00
#
_symmetry.space_group_name_H-M   'P 1'
#
loop_
_entity.id
_entity.type
_entity.pdbx_description
1 polymer ?
#
loop_
_entity_poly.entity_id
_entity_poly.type
_entity_poly.pdbx_seq_one_letter_code
_entity_poly.pdbx_strand_id
1 'polypeptide(L)' 'MNVIADIHAPRPFYGYCKVTIVLKGKGHQINSKKVRKLMKQMGLPSILPKPIRPFPIKILLFILIL' A
#
# COMPACT_ATOMS: atom_id res chain seq x y z
N MET A 1 -10.74 17.87 11.32
CA MET A 1 -9.44 17.67 10.64
C MET A 1 -9.31 16.20 10.29
N ASN A 2 -8.88 15.89 9.06
CA ASN A 2 -8.83 14.51 8.58
C ASN A 2 -7.37 14.06 8.49
N VAL A 3 -6.91 13.33 9.52
CA VAL A 3 -5.50 12.97 9.70
C VAL A 3 -4.90 12.27 8.48
N ILE A 4 -5.71 11.51 7.74
CA ILE A 4 -5.29 10.84 6.49
C ILE A 4 -4.97 11.87 5.41
N ALA A 5 -5.83 12.88 5.21
CA ALA A 5 -5.62 13.95 4.25
C ALA A 5 -4.41 14.82 4.64
N ASP A 6 -4.24 15.12 5.92
CA ASP A 6 -3.10 15.90 6.43
C ASP A 6 -1.76 15.19 6.21
N ILE A 7 -1.74 13.85 6.25
CA ILE A 7 -0.55 13.05 5.94
C ILE A 7 -0.30 13.00 4.42
N HIS A 8 -1.37 12.88 3.63
CA HIS A 8 -1.29 12.65 2.18
C HIS A 8 -1.10 13.93 1.36
N ALA A 9 -1.72 15.06 1.73
CA ALA A 9 -1.60 16.34 1.03
C ALA A 9 -0.13 16.78 0.79
N PRO A 10 0.78 16.72 1.79
CA PRO A 10 2.19 17.01 1.56
C PRO A 10 2.96 15.89 0.84
N ARG A 11 2.37 14.70 0.64
CA ARG A 11 3.01 13.55 -0.04
C ARG A 11 2.00 12.84 -0.95
N PRO A 12 1.63 13.42 -2.10
CA PRO A 12 0.59 12.86 -2.99
C PRO A 12 0.94 11.47 -3.56
N PHE A 13 2.21 11.07 -3.50
CA PHE A 13 2.71 9.76 -3.89
C PHE A 13 2.60 8.69 -2.77
N TYR A 14 2.13 9.06 -1.58
CA TYR A 14 1.92 8.10 -0.49
C TYR A 14 0.60 7.36 -0.69
N GLY A 15 0.69 6.11 -1.15
CA GLY A 15 -0.43 5.18 -1.09
C GLY A 15 -0.80 4.80 0.36
N TYR A 16 -1.88 4.03 0.50
CA TYR A 16 -2.43 3.65 1.82
C TYR A 16 -1.43 2.93 2.72
N CYS A 17 -0.47 2.17 2.18
CA CYS A 17 0.58 1.52 2.97
C CYS A 17 1.43 2.53 3.74
N LYS A 18 1.93 3.57 3.05
CA LYS A 18 2.78 4.59 3.68
C LYS A 18 2.01 5.44 4.68
N VAL A 19 0.77 5.82 4.33
CA VAL A 19 -0.12 6.53 5.26
C VAL A 19 -0.39 5.69 6.52
N THR A 20 -0.58 4.38 6.37
CA THR A 20 -0.78 3.47 7.51
C THR A 20 0.46 3.41 8.42
N ILE A 21 1.67 3.40 7.86
CA ILE A 21 2.92 3.42 8.64
C ILE A 21 3.02 4.70 9.46
N VAL A 22 2.75 5.86 8.86
CA VAL A 22 2.78 7.16 9.56
C VAL A 22 1.71 7.21 10.65
N LEU A 23 0.51 6.70 10.39
CA LEU A 23 -0.57 6.63 11.39
C LEU A 23 -0.16 5.75 12.58
N LYS A 24 0.42 4.58 12.33
CA LYS A 24 0.92 3.69 13.40
C LYS A 24 2.04 4.34 14.21
N GLY A 25 2.97 5.05 13.57
CA GLY A 25 4.02 5.82 14.25
C GLY A 25 3.46 6.95 15.14
N LYS A 26 2.28 7.48 14.80
CA LYS A 26 1.52 8.44 15.63
C LYS A 26 0.61 7.75 16.67
N GLY A 27 0.80 6.46 16.95
CA GLY A 27 0.02 5.70 17.94
C GLY A 27 -1.36 5.21 17.47
N HIS A 28 -1.73 5.39 16.19
CA HIS A 28 -3.02 4.94 15.69
C HIS A 28 -2.96 3.46 15.27
N GLN A 29 -3.65 2.59 16.01
CA GLN A 29 -3.78 1.16 15.68
C GLN A 29 -4.91 0.93 14.66
N ILE A 30 -4.66 1.31 13.40
CA ILE A 30 -5.64 1.19 12.32
C ILE A 30 -5.19 0.14 11.30
N ASN A 31 -6.14 -0.70 10.87
CA ASN A 31 -5.93 -1.67 9.80
C ASN A 31 -5.69 -0.95 8.45
N SER A 32 -4.69 -1.39 7.69
CA SER A 32 -4.38 -0.87 6.35
C SER A 32 -5.56 -0.95 5.38
N LYS A 33 -6.43 -1.96 5.50
CA LYS A 33 -7.68 -2.06 4.72
C LYS A 33 -8.63 -0.90 4.99
N LYS A 34 -8.72 -0.46 6.25
CA LYS A 34 -9.57 0.67 6.67
C LYS A 34 -9.01 1.98 6.12
N VAL A 35 -7.70 2.19 6.21
CA VAL A 35 -7.03 3.36 5.61
C VAL A 35 -7.27 3.41 4.10
N ARG A 36 -7.13 2.30 3.39
CA ARG A 36 -7.41 2.21 1.95
C ARG A 36 -8.87 2.58 1.62
N LYS A 37 -9.83 2.05 2.38
CA LYS A 37 -11.26 2.35 2.19
C LYS A 37 -11.53 3.85 2.39
N LEU A 38 -10.99 4.42 3.46
CA LEU A 38 -11.14 5.84 3.79
C LEU A 38 -10.51 6.72 2.71
N MET A 39 -9.28 6.42 2.27
CA MET A 39 -8.64 7.14 1.16
C MET A 39 -9.48 7.09 -0.12
N LYS A 40 -10.05 5.92 -0.45
CA LYS A 40 -10.95 5.76 -1.61
C LYS A 40 -12.21 6.61 -1.47
N GLN A 41 -12.83 6.64 -0.28
CA GLN A 41 -14.02 7.46 -0.02
C GLN A 41 -13.73 8.97 -0.10
N MET A 42 -12.50 9.38 0.24
CA MET A 42 -12.05 10.76 0.11
C MET A 42 -11.57 11.15 -1.30
N GLY A 43 -11.53 10.21 -2.25
CA GLY A 43 -10.96 10.45 -3.58
C GLY A 43 -9.45 10.65 -3.60
N LEU A 44 -8.73 10.24 -2.55
CA LEU A 44 -7.27 10.37 -2.49
C LEU A 44 -6.60 9.29 -3.37
N PRO A 45 -5.71 9.67 -4.30
CA PRO A 45 -5.04 8.72 -5.17
C PRO A 45 -4.11 7.82 -4.37
N SER A 46 -4.18 6.51 -4.63
CA SER A 46 -3.31 5.51 -4.01
C SER A 46 -2.53 4.81 -5.11
N ILE A 47 -1.41 5.40 -5.53
CA ILE A 47 -0.46 4.71 -6.40
C ILE A 47 0.32 3.71 -5.52
N LEU A 48 0.08 2.42 -5.75
CA LEU A 48 0.92 1.36 -5.20
C LEU A 48 1.50 0.59 -6.39
N PRO A 49 2.83 0.37 -6.46
CA PRO A 49 3.38 -0.54 -7.44
C PRO A 49 2.69 -1.90 -7.31
N LYS A 50 2.28 -2.47 -8.44
CA LYS A 50 1.74 -3.84 -8.46
C LYS A 50 2.80 -4.75 -7.85
N PRO A 51 2.46 -5.61 -6.87
CA PRO A 51 3.45 -6.51 -6.30
C PRO A 51 4.01 -7.39 -7.42
N ILE A 52 5.32 -7.29 -7.64
CA ILE A 52 6.05 -8.17 -8.53
C ILE A 52 6.11 -9.51 -7.81
N ARG A 53 5.25 -10.44 -8.22
CA ARG A 53 5.37 -11.83 -7.77
C ARG A 53 6.59 -12.40 -8.50
N PRO A 54 7.61 -12.91 -7.79
CA PRO A 54 8.71 -13.59 -8.48
C PRO A 54 8.12 -14.74 -9.30
N PHE A 55 8.65 -14.94 -10.51
CA PHE A 55 8.23 -16.02 -11.38
C PHE A 55 8.33 -17.36 -10.61
N PRO A 56 7.34 -18.27 -10.73
CA PRO A 56 7.38 -19.52 -9.99
C PRO A 56 8.62 -20.35 -10.40
N ILE A 57 9.55 -20.53 -9.47
CA ILE A 57 10.80 -21.27 -9.63
C ILE A 57 10.57 -22.70 -10.16
N LYS A 58 9.39 -23.28 -9.87
CA LYS A 58 8.96 -24.60 -10.35
C LYS A 58 8.94 -24.73 -11.89
N ILE A 59 8.68 -23.63 -12.62
CA ILE A 59 8.69 -23.64 -14.10
C ILE A 59 10.12 -23.67 -14.65
N LEU A 60 11.08 -23.04 -13.94
CA LEU A 60 12.48 -23.04 -14.35
C LEU A 60 13.11 -24.42 -14.21
N LEU A 61 12.80 -25.13 -13.12
CA LEU A 61 13.24 -26.51 -12.88
C LEU A 61 12.75 -27.48 -13.95
N PHE A 62 11.56 -27.25 -14.50
CA PHE A 62 10.97 -28.11 -15.52
C PHE A 62 11.65 -27.98 -16.90
N ILE A 63 12.18 -26.80 -17.22
CA ILE A 63 12.89 -26.53 -18.48
C ILE A 63 14.34 -27.05 -18.43
N LEU A 64 14.94 -27.13 -17.24
CA LEU A 64 16.33 -27.58 -17.05
C LEU A 64 16.50 -29.10 -17.01
N ILE A 65 15.40 -29.85 -16.91
CA ILE A 65 15.38 -31.32 -16.77
C ILE A 65 14.93 -32.02 -18.09
N LEU A 66 14.63 -31.25 -19.14
CA LEU A 66 14.16 -31.72 -20.45
C LEU A 66 15.16 -31.33 -21.55
#